data_AF-A0A182X8J2-F1
#
_entry.id   AF-A0A182X8J2-F1
#
_cell.length_a   1.000
_cell.length_b   1.000
_cell.length_c   1.000
_cell.angle_alpha   90.00
_cell.angle_beta   90.00
_cell.angle_gamma   90.00
#
_symmetry.space_group_name_H-M   'P 1'
#
loop_
_entity.id
_entity.type
_entity.pdbx_description
1 polymer ?
#
loop_
_entity_poly.entity_id
_entity_poly.type
_entity_poly.pdbx_seq_one_letter_code
_entity_poly.pdbx_strand_id
1 'polypeptide(L)'
;MLEPKVVIMDDGLTRYVCPQCGVKYKKLSALRGHMKECGKGAQCPLCPKIVTQRRNLAKHMERHRRDGLLEFHHFIDNFPSNINLII
;
A
#
# COMPACT_ATOMS: atom_id res chain seq x y z
N MET A 1 -15.64 0.76 15.65
CA MET A 1 -15.45 -0.31 14.66
C MET A 1 -15.31 0.37 13.30
N LEU A 2 -14.18 0.25 12.61
CA LEU A 2 -14.02 0.86 11.27
C LEU A 2 -14.64 -0.09 10.24
N GLU A 3 -15.59 0.40 9.46
CA GLU A 3 -16.27 -0.40 8.45
C GLU A 3 -15.42 -0.49 7.16
N PRO A 4 -15.25 -1.69 6.58
CA PRO A 4 -14.62 -1.85 5.26
C PRO A 4 -15.44 -1.16 4.18
N LYS A 5 -14.82 -0.32 3.33
CA LYS A 5 -15.50 0.15 2.13
C LYS A 5 -15.35 -0.91 1.03
N VAL A 6 -16.45 -1.45 0.53
CA VAL A 6 -16.44 -2.49 -0.50
C VAL A 6 -16.62 -1.84 -1.87
N VAL A 7 -15.80 -2.19 -2.85
CA VAL A 7 -15.90 -1.71 -4.23
C VAL A 7 -15.85 -2.87 -5.22
N ILE A 8 -16.60 -2.77 -6.30
CA ILE A 8 -16.54 -3.71 -7.43
C ILE A 8 -15.67 -3.03 -8.49
N MET A 9 -14.70 -3.76 -9.03
CA MET A 9 -13.80 -3.25 -10.07
C MET A 9 -14.29 -3.66 -11.46
N ASP A 10 -13.64 -3.14 -12.49
CA ASP A 10 -13.94 -3.40 -13.90
C ASP A 10 -13.84 -4.89 -14.29
N ASP A 11 -13.01 -5.66 -13.59
CA ASP A 11 -12.90 -7.13 -13.73
C ASP A 11 -14.03 -7.92 -13.03
N GLY A 12 -15.00 -7.22 -12.45
CA GLY A 12 -16.13 -7.80 -11.73
C GLY A 12 -15.80 -8.35 -10.34
N LEU A 13 -14.53 -8.29 -9.91
CA LEU A 13 -14.15 -8.75 -8.57
C LEU A 13 -14.37 -7.67 -7.52
N THR A 14 -14.86 -8.13 -6.37
CA THR A 14 -15.01 -7.30 -5.17
C THR A 14 -13.66 -7.09 -4.48
N ARG A 15 -13.33 -5.83 -4.16
CA ARG A 15 -12.21 -5.46 -3.28
C ARG A 15 -12.68 -4.70 -2.06
N TYR A 16 -11.94 -4.88 -0.97
CA TYR A 16 -12.12 -4.24 0.32
C TYR A 16 -11.12 -3.10 0.46
N VAL A 17 -11.60 -1.89 0.68
CA VAL A 17 -10.83 -0.66 0.69
C VAL A 17 -10.68 -0.15 2.12
N CYS A 18 -9.46 0.22 2.48
CA CYS A 18 -9.19 0.86 3.76
C CYS A 18 -9.73 2.31 3.73
N PRO A 19 -10.62 2.69 4.68
CA PRO A 19 -11.15 4.05 4.74
C PRO A 19 -10.11 5.09 5.17
N GLN A 20 -9.00 4.69 5.80
CA GLN A 20 -7.95 5.61 6.25
C GLN A 20 -6.94 5.95 5.15
N CYS A 21 -6.56 4.98 4.31
CA CYS A 21 -5.48 5.16 3.34
C CYS A 21 -5.86 4.81 1.89
N GLY A 22 -7.08 4.33 1.64
CA GLY A 22 -7.58 4.03 0.29
C GLY A 22 -7.03 2.75 -0.36
N VAL A 23 -6.20 1.98 0.34
CA VAL A 23 -5.62 0.74 -0.19
C VAL A 23 -6.69 -0.34 -0.38
N LYS A 24 -6.65 -1.02 -1.54
CA LYS A 24 -7.60 -2.07 -1.93
C LYS A 24 -7.03 -3.46 -1.66
N TYR A 25 -7.84 -4.34 -1.08
CA TYR A 25 -7.50 -5.73 -0.75
C TYR A 25 -8.48 -6.69 -1.40
N LYS A 26 -8.01 -7.85 -1.86
CA LYS A 26 -8.87 -8.92 -2.40
C LYS A 26 -9.68 -9.66 -1.31
N LYS A 27 -9.24 -9.59 -0.05
CA LYS A 27 -9.82 -10.32 1.08
C LYS A 27 -10.07 -9.39 2.26
N LEU A 28 -11.21 -9.58 2.93
CA LEU A 28 -11.56 -8.81 4.14
C LEU A 28 -10.58 -9.05 5.30
N SER A 29 -10.10 -10.29 5.47
CA SER A 29 -9.12 -10.62 6.50
C SER A 29 -7.81 -9.84 6.35
N ALA A 30 -7.34 -9.66 5.12
CA ALA A 30 -6.16 -8.86 4.81
C ALA A 30 -6.36 -7.38 5.17
N LEU A 31 -7.53 -6.82 4.83
CA LEU A 31 -7.88 -5.46 5.24
C LEU A 31 -7.95 -5.32 6.77
N ARG A 32 -8.59 -6.25 7.47
CA ARG A 32 -8.68 -6.22 8.94
C ARG A 32 -7.31 -6.29 9.60
N GLY A 33 -6.39 -7.11 9.07
CA GLY A 33 -5.00 -7.15 9.51
C GLY A 33 -4.32 -5.80 9.32
N HIS A 34 -4.40 -5.25 8.10
CA HIS A 34 -3.87 -3.93 7.79
C HIS A 34 -4.44 -2.83 8.70
N MET A 35 -5.75 -2.80 8.96
CA MET A 35 -6.38 -1.79 9.82
C MET A 35 -5.82 -1.77 11.25
N LYS A 36 -5.27 -2.88 11.76
CA LYS A 36 -4.63 -2.92 13.08
C LYS A 36 -3.28 -2.20 13.12
N GLU A 37 -2.64 -2.10 11.96
CA GLU A 37 -1.32 -1.51 11.74
C GLU A 37 -1.42 -0.11 11.11
N CYS A 38 -2.54 0.18 10.43
CA CYS A 38 -2.85 1.44 9.79
C CYS A 38 -2.81 2.56 10.82
N GLY A 39 -1.97 3.57 10.57
CA GLY A 39 -1.73 4.69 11.48
C GLY A 39 -0.65 4.46 12.55
N LYS A 40 -0.13 3.23 12.74
CA LYS A 40 0.98 2.95 13.68
C LYS A 40 2.37 3.02 13.04
N GLY A 41 2.43 3.08 11.72
CA GLY A 41 3.68 3.11 10.97
C GLY A 41 3.54 3.88 9.67
N ALA A 42 4.62 3.91 8.90
CA ALA A 42 4.62 4.48 7.57
C ALA A 42 4.17 3.43 6.55
N GLN A 43 3.12 3.73 5.79
CA GLN A 43 2.73 2.91 4.66
C GLN A 43 3.70 3.12 3.50
N CYS A 44 4.10 2.04 2.84
CA CYS A 44 4.84 2.13 1.59
C CYS A 44 3.97 2.80 0.51
N PRO A 45 4.53 3.76 -0.26
CA PRO A 45 3.79 4.36 -1.37
C PRO A 45 3.59 3.41 -2.55
N LEU A 46 4.45 2.38 -2.67
CA LEU A 46 4.44 1.43 -3.78
C LEU A 46 3.62 0.17 -3.50
N CYS A 47 3.31 -0.12 -2.24
CA CYS A 47 2.63 -1.37 -1.88
C CYS A 47 1.81 -1.24 -0.59
N PRO A 48 0.89 -2.18 -0.32
CA PRO A 48 0.00 -2.13 0.85
C PRO A 48 0.71 -2.38 2.21
N LYS A 49 2.04 -2.46 2.23
CA LYS A 49 2.81 -2.81 3.43
C LYS A 49 3.00 -1.60 4.35
N ILE A 50 2.75 -1.78 5.63
CA ILE A 50 3.05 -0.80 6.67
C ILE A 50 4.34 -1.20 7.37
N VAL A 51 5.21 -0.22 7.59
CA VAL A 51 6.48 -0.40 8.28
C VAL A 51 6.55 0.56 9.46
N THR A 52 6.70 0.01 10.66
CA THR A 52 6.70 0.78 11.92
C THR A 52 8.01 1.51 12.21
N GLN A 53 9.11 1.15 11.52
CA GLN A 53 10.43 1.75 11.71
C GLN A 53 11.00 2.30 10.40
N ARG A 54 11.50 3.54 10.41
CA ARG A 54 12.10 4.19 9.22
C ARG A 54 13.25 3.40 8.60
N ARG A 55 14.15 2.82 9.40
CA ARG A 55 15.27 1.98 8.89
C ARG A 55 14.80 0.77 8.09
N ASN A 56 13.66 0.20 8.47
CA ASN A 56 13.06 -0.94 7.78
C ASN A 56 12.37 -0.50 6.50
N LEU A 57 11.82 0.73 6.47
CA LEU A 57 11.22 1.32 5.28
C LEU A 57 12.28 1.50 4.19
N ALA A 58 13.46 2.03 4.53
CA ALA A 58 14.57 2.20 3.58
C ALA A 58 14.99 0.86 2.94
N LYS A 59 15.21 -0.19 3.75
CA LYS A 59 15.51 -1.54 3.24
C LYS A 59 14.37 -2.12 2.40
N HIS A 60 13.13 -1.85 2.79
CA HIS A 60 11.96 -2.27 2.04
C HIS A 60 11.89 -1.60 0.65
N MET A 61 12.23 -0.31 0.54
CA MET A 61 12.31 0.39 -0.75
C MET A 61 13.44 -0.11 -1.63
N GLU A 62 14.58 -0.48 -1.04
CA GLU A 62 15.69 -1.10 -1.78
C GLU A 62 15.24 -2.40 -2.46
N ARG A 63 14.38 -3.18 -1.79
CA ARG A 63 13.79 -4.38 -2.38
C ARG A 63 12.87 -4.04 -3.57
N HIS A 64 12.05 -3.00 -3.48
CA HIS A 64 11.27 -2.54 -4.64
C HIS A 64 12.16 -2.16 -5.82
N ARG A 65 13.30 -1.49 -5.55
CA ARG A 65 14.29 -1.14 -6.58
C ARG A 65 14.95 -2.37 -7.21
N ARG A 66 15.24 -3.40 -6.41
CA ARG A 66 15.94 -4.61 -6.87
C ARG A 66 15.03 -5.58 -7.60
N ASP A 67 13.86 -5.83 -7.04
CA ASP A 67 12.95 -6.85 -7.58
C ASP A 67 12.24 -6.37 -8.84
N GLY A 68 12.23 -5.07 -9.16
CA GLY A 68 11.43 -4.54 -10.27
C GLY A 68 9.93 -4.81 -10.11
N LEU A 69 9.52 -5.37 -8.97
CA LEU A 69 8.16 -5.74 -8.62
C LEU A 69 7.41 -4.46 -8.25
N LEU A 70 7.04 -3.75 -9.32
CA LEU A 70 5.87 -2.88 -9.44
C LEU A 70 4.57 -3.69 -9.50
N GLU A 71 4.65 -5.00 -9.30
CA GLU A 71 3.52 -5.91 -9.27
C GLU A 71 2.82 -5.77 -7.91
N PHE A 72 1.99 -4.73 -7.73
CA PHE A 72 0.64 -4.97 -7.20
C PHE A 72 -0.32 -3.79 -7.32
N HIS A 73 0.09 -2.57 -7.68
CA HIS A 73 -0.87 -1.50 -7.99
C HIS A 73 -0.56 -0.80 -9.30
N HIS A 74 -1.45 -1.04 -10.26
CA HIS A 74 -1.61 -0.35 -11.52
C HIS A 74 -1.87 1.16 -11.27
N PHE A 75 -0.81 1.94 -11.08
CA PHE A 75 -0.80 3.39 -11.24
C PHE A 75 0.64 3.86 -11.50
N ILE A 76 1.18 3.51 -12.66
CA ILE A 76 2.27 4.28 -13.27
C ILE A 76 1.63 5.07 -14.40
N ASP A 77 1.05 6.20 -14.04
CA ASP A 77 1.13 7.36 -14.91
C ASP A 77 1.97 8.38 -14.14
N ASN A 78 3.17 8.63 -14.66
CA ASN A 78 4.11 9.67 -14.24
C ASN A 78 4.77 9.52 -12.84
N PHE A 79 5.84 8.72 -12.76
CA PHE A 79 6.86 8.92 -11.73
C PHE A 79 7.98 9.80 -12.31
N PRO A 80 8.07 11.11 -11.98
CA PRO A 80 9.23 11.90 -12.35
C PRO A 80 10.44 11.38 -11.58
N SER A 81 11.55 11.19 -12.31
CA SER A 81 12.81 10.55 -11.91
C SER A 81 13.59 11.27 -10.79
N ASN A 82 12.95 12.07 -9.95
CA ASN A 82 13.63 12.98 -9.03
C ASN A 82 12.82 13.24 -7.76
N ILE A 83 12.57 12.21 -6.95
CA ILE A 83 12.19 12.45 -5.54
C ILE A 83 13.48 12.66 -4.74
N ASN A 84 13.85 13.94 -4.61
CA ASN A 84 14.76 14.40 -3.58
C ASN A 84 14.15 14.08 -2.21
N LEU A 85 14.77 13.15 -1.49
CA LEU A 85 14.45 12.86 -0.10
C LEU A 85 15.01 14.01 0.74
N ILE A 86 14.18 15.01 1.06
CA ILE A 86 14.56 16.07 1.99
C ILE A 86 14.67 15.43 3.39
N ILE A 87 15.88 15.51 3.93
CA ILE A 87 16.31 15.14 5.29
C ILE A 87 15.68 16.03 6.35
#